data_AF-A0A8H8SSJ7-F1
#
_entry.id   AF-A0A8H8SSJ7-F1
#
_cell.length_a   1.000
_cell.length_b   1.000
_cell.length_c   1.000
_cell.angle_alpha   90.00
_cell.angle_beta   90.00
_cell.angle_gamma   90.00
#
_symmetry.space_group_name_H-M   'P 1'
#
loop_
_entity.id
_entity.type
_entity.pdbx_description
1 polymer ?
#
loop_
_entity_poly.entity_id
_entity_poly.type
_entity_poly.pdbx_seq_one_letter_code
_entity_poly.pdbx_strand_id
1 'polypeptide(L)'
;MCLGGIYPSLVIHESTNAWIPPDVDRRQLYGGARKTPQSVREKAISKGHSTPDMAGAFARSVQAERLALIHFSDMFPNPSPSDPIMREIARQATVAWGRRDASAIAAHDLFWIDIPQRPVEPSGSPESNQAPVQVELYVKPTFGTTHWNQTNR
;
A
#
# COMPACT_ATOMS: atom_id res chain seq x y z
N MET A 1 4.29 20.11 -4.59
CA MET A 1 5.64 19.77 -4.08
C MET A 1 5.54 18.43 -3.37
N CYS A 2 6.09 17.36 -3.92
CA CYS A 2 6.09 16.04 -3.29
C CYS A 2 7.30 15.96 -2.36
N LEU A 3 7.05 15.75 -1.07
CA LEU A 3 8.09 15.41 -0.10
C LEU A 3 8.64 14.01 -0.45
N GLY A 4 9.96 13.86 -0.43
CA GLY A 4 10.68 12.65 -0.82
C GLY A 4 10.40 11.44 0.09
N GLY A 5 9.31 10.72 -0.17
CA GLY A 5 9.00 9.42 0.42
C GLY A 5 9.37 8.26 -0.49
N ILE A 6 9.86 7.17 0.09
CA ILE A 6 9.95 5.87 -0.59
C ILE A 6 8.58 5.20 -0.51
N TYR A 7 7.80 5.32 -1.58
CA TYR A 7 6.51 4.62 -1.72
C TYR A 7 6.65 3.35 -2.56
N PRO A 8 5.79 2.34 -2.36
CA PRO A 8 5.79 1.13 -3.18
C PRO A 8 5.49 1.46 -4.64
N SER A 9 6.36 1.03 -5.55
CA SER A 9 6.14 1.16 -7.00
C SER A 9 4.98 0.29 -7.50
N LEU A 10 4.68 -0.80 -6.78
CA LEU A 10 3.57 -1.72 -7.03
C LEU A 10 3.10 -2.33 -5.71
N VAL A 11 1.78 -2.36 -5.51
CA VAL A 11 1.11 -3.22 -4.53
C VAL A 11 0.42 -4.35 -5.29
N ILE A 12 0.68 -5.58 -4.87
CA ILE A 12 -0.08 -6.76 -5.28
C ILE A 12 -0.95 -7.16 -4.09
N HIS A 13 -2.27 -7.13 -4.25
CA HIS A 13 -3.21 -7.38 -3.17
C HIS A 13 -4.25 -8.43 -3.57
N GLU A 14 -4.48 -9.35 -2.66
CA GLU A 14 -5.59 -10.32 -2.72
C GLU A 14 -6.94 -9.61 -2.79
N SER A 15 -7.86 -10.11 -3.62
CA SER A 15 -9.21 -9.55 -3.76
C SER A 15 -10.23 -10.65 -4.02
N THR A 16 -10.29 -11.64 -3.11
CA THR A 16 -11.07 -12.87 -3.28
C THR A 16 -12.55 -12.65 -3.58
N ASN A 17 -13.20 -11.77 -2.83
CA ASN A 17 -14.65 -11.54 -2.94
C ASN A 17 -14.93 -10.15 -3.49
N ALA A 18 -15.87 -10.03 -4.44
CA ALA A 18 -16.34 -8.74 -4.92
C ALA A 18 -17.86 -8.71 -4.99
N TRP A 19 -18.44 -7.55 -4.67
CA TRP A 19 -19.84 -7.30 -4.96
C TRP A 19 -19.96 -6.90 -6.42
N ILE A 20 -20.80 -7.57 -7.19
CA ILE A 20 -21.01 -7.20 -8.60
C ILE A 20 -22.38 -6.52 -8.72
N PRO A 21 -22.47 -5.27 -9.20
CA PRO A 21 -23.74 -4.58 -9.41
C PRO A 21 -24.67 -5.34 -10.38
N PRO A 22 -26.01 -5.27 -10.23
CA PRO A 22 -26.96 -5.95 -11.12
C PRO A 22 -26.84 -5.57 -12.60
N ASP A 23 -26.48 -4.31 -12.91
CA ASP A 23 -26.28 -3.81 -14.27
C ASP A 23 -25.03 -4.40 -14.95
N VAL A 24 -24.06 -4.86 -14.14
CA VAL A 24 -22.87 -5.59 -14.56
C VAL A 24 -23.16 -7.11 -14.58
N ASP A 25 -23.77 -7.66 -13.53
CA ASP A 25 -24.20 -9.06 -13.42
C ASP A 25 -25.54 -9.32 -14.14
N ARG A 26 -25.58 -9.06 -15.45
CA ARG A 26 -26.82 -9.19 -16.26
C ARG A 26 -27.41 -10.59 -16.27
N ARG A 27 -26.58 -11.61 -16.03
CA ARG A 27 -26.99 -13.03 -15.97
C ARG A 27 -27.33 -13.49 -14.55
N GLN A 28 -27.22 -12.62 -13.55
CA GLN A 28 -27.51 -12.87 -12.14
C GLN A 28 -26.73 -14.04 -11.53
N LEU A 29 -25.52 -14.29 -12.03
CA LEU A 29 -24.66 -15.42 -11.63
C LEU A 29 -23.92 -15.14 -10.31
N TYR A 30 -23.63 -13.87 -10.03
CA TYR A 30 -22.81 -13.45 -8.89
C TYR A 30 -23.65 -13.00 -7.69
N GLY A 31 -24.97 -12.85 -7.90
CA GLY A 31 -25.95 -12.55 -6.87
C GLY A 31 -25.95 -11.07 -6.47
N GLY A 32 -25.56 -10.18 -7.39
CA GLY A 32 -25.49 -8.74 -7.17
C GLY A 32 -26.76 -8.12 -6.60
N ALA A 33 -27.92 -8.55 -7.09
CA ALA A 33 -29.23 -8.08 -6.65
C ALA A 33 -29.62 -8.57 -5.23
N ARG A 34 -29.01 -9.65 -4.75
CA ARG A 34 -29.31 -10.28 -3.45
C ARG A 34 -28.29 -9.95 -2.36
N LYS A 35 -27.20 -9.27 -2.71
CA LYS A 35 -26.10 -8.92 -1.82
C LYS A 35 -25.91 -7.41 -1.81
N THR A 36 -25.39 -6.89 -0.71
CA THR A 36 -24.90 -5.50 -0.62
C THR A 36 -23.37 -5.48 -0.63
N PRO A 37 -22.73 -4.36 -1.02
CA PRO A 37 -21.28 -4.20 -0.87
C PRO A 37 -20.79 -4.54 0.54
N GLN A 38 -21.52 -4.06 1.57
CA GLN A 38 -21.22 -4.32 2.97
C GLN A 38 -21.30 -5.81 3.33
N SER A 39 -22.37 -6.50 2.91
CA SER A 39 -22.52 -7.94 3.20
C SER A 39 -21.40 -8.79 2.60
N VAL A 40 -20.92 -8.40 1.40
CA VAL A 40 -19.80 -9.08 0.73
C VAL A 40 -18.49 -8.82 1.49
N ARG A 41 -18.28 -7.58 1.95
CA ARG A 41 -17.12 -7.21 2.77
C ARG A 41 -17.08 -7.96 4.09
N GLU A 42 -18.19 -7.99 4.83
CA GLU A 42 -18.30 -8.76 6.08
C GLU A 42 -18.01 -10.24 5.86
N LYS A 43 -18.52 -10.82 4.76
CA LYS A 43 -18.26 -12.21 4.41
C LYS A 43 -16.81 -12.48 4.01
N ALA A 44 -16.14 -11.53 3.36
CA ALA A 44 -14.71 -11.63 3.05
C ALA A 44 -13.90 -11.65 4.35
N ILE A 45 -14.15 -10.68 5.24
CA ILE A 45 -13.48 -10.59 6.55
C ILE A 45 -13.70 -11.86 7.36
N SER A 46 -14.93 -12.39 7.41
CA SER A 46 -15.24 -13.61 8.17
C SER A 46 -14.48 -14.85 7.69
N LYS A 47 -13.90 -14.81 6.49
CA LYS A 47 -13.11 -15.88 5.89
C LYS A 47 -11.60 -15.58 5.86
N GLY A 48 -11.18 -14.43 6.41
CA GLY A 48 -9.79 -13.99 6.31
C GLY A 48 -9.40 -13.57 4.90
N HIS A 49 -10.32 -12.95 4.15
CA HIS A 49 -10.10 -12.46 2.80
C HIS A 49 -10.46 -10.97 2.67
N SER A 50 -10.05 -10.40 1.54
CA SER A 50 -10.27 -9.01 1.18
C SER A 50 -11.25 -8.83 0.02
N THR A 51 -11.80 -7.62 -0.07
CA THR A 51 -12.59 -7.12 -1.19
C THR A 51 -11.82 -6.07 -2.00
N PRO A 52 -12.23 -5.75 -3.25
CA PRO A 52 -11.53 -4.76 -4.07
C PRO A 52 -11.42 -3.39 -3.40
N ASP A 53 -12.47 -2.94 -2.69
CA ASP A 53 -12.44 -1.67 -1.96
C ASP A 53 -11.44 -1.68 -0.80
N MET A 54 -11.25 -2.81 -0.13
CA MET A 54 -10.21 -2.96 0.91
C MET A 54 -8.81 -2.87 0.29
N ALA A 55 -8.57 -3.55 -0.84
CA ALA A 55 -7.31 -3.49 -1.56
C ALA A 55 -6.98 -2.06 -2.04
N GLY A 56 -7.97 -1.34 -2.58
CA GLY A 56 -7.82 0.05 -2.97
C GLY A 56 -7.52 0.98 -1.78
N ALA A 57 -8.24 0.81 -0.67
CA ALA A 57 -8.01 1.59 0.54
C ALA A 57 -6.60 1.36 1.12
N PHE A 58 -6.10 0.11 1.08
CA PHE A 58 -4.73 -0.21 1.46
C PHE A 58 -3.70 0.45 0.53
N ALA A 59 -3.89 0.35 -0.79
CA ALA A 59 -2.99 0.99 -1.75
C ALA A 59 -2.93 2.52 -1.57
N ARG A 60 -4.05 3.13 -1.15
CA ARG A 60 -4.11 4.56 -0.81
C ARG A 60 -3.29 4.86 0.45
N SER A 61 -3.45 4.06 1.51
CA SER A 61 -2.79 4.32 2.80
C SER A 61 -1.26 4.22 2.71
N VAL A 62 -0.75 3.36 1.83
CA VAL A 62 0.70 3.22 1.58
C VAL A 62 1.22 4.10 0.43
N GLN A 63 0.35 4.94 -0.14
CA GLN A 63 0.66 5.83 -1.27
C GLN A 63 1.26 5.08 -2.48
N ALA A 64 0.75 3.88 -2.77
CA ALA A 64 1.24 3.05 -3.87
C ALA A 64 1.19 3.80 -5.21
N GLU A 65 2.17 3.54 -6.06
CA GLU A 65 2.19 4.07 -7.44
C GLU A 65 1.29 3.23 -8.37
N ARG A 66 1.21 1.91 -8.14
CA ARG A 66 0.42 0.95 -8.93
C ARG A 66 -0.30 -0.04 -8.00
N LEU A 67 -1.44 -0.54 -8.44
CA LEU A 67 -2.22 -1.56 -7.73
C LEU A 67 -2.61 -2.68 -8.70
N ALA A 68 -2.18 -3.91 -8.40
CA ALA A 68 -2.63 -5.14 -9.04
C ALA A 68 -3.43 -6.00 -8.05
N LEU A 69 -4.59 -6.46 -8.49
CA LEU A 69 -5.48 -7.34 -7.75
C LEU A 69 -5.25 -8.79 -8.20
N ILE A 70 -5.13 -9.71 -7.26
CA ILE A 70 -4.93 -11.13 -7.51
C ILE A 70 -5.85 -11.99 -6.63
N HIS A 71 -5.73 -13.32 -6.79
CA HIS A 71 -6.34 -14.31 -5.89
C HIS A 71 -7.87 -14.16 -5.81
N PHE A 72 -8.54 -14.11 -6.96
CA PHE A 72 -9.99 -14.03 -7.06
C PHE A 72 -10.65 -15.37 -6.69
N SER A 73 -11.90 -15.32 -6.22
CA SER A 73 -12.70 -16.53 -6.03
C SER A 73 -12.93 -17.26 -7.36
N ASP A 74 -12.92 -18.60 -7.32
CA ASP A 74 -13.28 -19.46 -8.46
C ASP A 74 -14.65 -19.17 -9.07
N MET A 75 -15.53 -18.46 -8.35
CA MET A 75 -16.80 -17.99 -8.88
C MET A 75 -16.63 -17.01 -10.04
N PHE A 76 -15.49 -16.35 -10.18
CA PHE A 76 -15.12 -15.43 -11.26
C PHE A 76 -14.24 -16.16 -12.31
N PRO A 77 -14.82 -17.02 -13.17
CA PRO A 77 -14.03 -17.87 -14.06
C PRO A 77 -13.30 -17.04 -15.12
N ASN A 78 -12.01 -17.30 -15.25
CA ASN A 78 -11.11 -16.78 -16.29
C ASN A 78 -11.04 -15.24 -16.36
N PRO A 79 -10.22 -14.60 -15.51
CA PRO A 79 -10.08 -13.16 -15.54
C PRO A 79 -9.51 -12.70 -16.88
N SER A 80 -10.34 -12.08 -17.71
CA SER A 80 -9.88 -11.37 -18.92
C SER A 80 -10.01 -9.87 -18.71
N PRO A 81 -9.09 -9.03 -19.22
CA PRO A 81 -9.28 -7.58 -19.25
C PRO A 81 -10.58 -7.15 -19.98
N SER A 82 -11.06 -8.00 -20.90
CA SER A 82 -12.31 -7.78 -21.63
C SER A 82 -13.57 -8.23 -20.85
N ASP A 83 -13.42 -8.88 -19.71
CA ASP A 83 -14.56 -9.30 -18.88
C ASP A 83 -15.15 -8.11 -18.10
N PRO A 84 -16.45 -7.81 -18.26
CA PRO A 84 -17.12 -6.75 -17.49
C PRO A 84 -17.03 -6.94 -15.97
N ILE A 85 -16.99 -8.18 -15.48
CA ILE A 85 -16.86 -8.52 -14.06
C ILE A 85 -15.48 -8.11 -13.54
N MET A 86 -14.43 -8.46 -14.27
CA MET A 86 -13.06 -8.10 -13.89
C MET A 86 -12.82 -6.59 -13.97
N ARG A 87 -13.40 -5.92 -14.97
CA ARG A 87 -13.39 -4.45 -15.04
C ARG A 87 -14.08 -3.82 -13.85
N GLU A 88 -15.20 -4.37 -13.40
CA GLU A 88 -15.92 -3.85 -12.24
C GLU A 88 -15.13 -4.06 -10.93
N ILE A 89 -14.49 -5.21 -10.77
CA ILE A 89 -13.56 -5.49 -9.67
C ILE A 89 -12.44 -4.44 -9.63
N ALA A 90 -11.77 -4.22 -10.77
CA ALA A 90 -10.74 -3.19 -10.91
C ALA A 90 -11.28 -1.77 -10.64
N ARG A 91 -12.49 -1.45 -11.11
CA ARG A 91 -13.13 -0.15 -10.90
C ARG A 91 -13.36 0.12 -9.41
N GLN A 92 -13.86 -0.85 -8.65
CA GLN A 92 -14.09 -0.70 -7.20
C GLN A 92 -12.80 -0.40 -6.44
N ALA A 93 -11.74 -1.15 -6.73
CA ALA A 93 -10.43 -0.88 -6.15
C ALA A 93 -9.89 0.48 -6.58
N THR A 94 -10.06 0.88 -7.84
CA THR A 94 -9.64 2.20 -8.36
C THR A 94 -10.32 3.34 -7.61
N VAL A 95 -11.63 3.24 -7.38
CA VAL A 95 -12.40 4.25 -6.62
C VAL A 95 -11.89 4.33 -5.17
N ALA A 96 -11.69 3.19 -4.52
CA ALA A 96 -11.17 3.13 -3.15
C ALA A 96 -9.68 3.52 -3.05
N TRP A 97 -8.92 3.43 -4.13
CA TRP A 97 -7.53 3.89 -4.21
C TRP A 97 -7.46 5.41 -4.40
N GLY A 98 -8.37 6.00 -5.17
CA GLY A 98 -8.57 7.45 -5.25
C GLY A 98 -7.47 8.22 -6.01
N ARG A 99 -6.62 7.53 -6.78
CA ARG A 99 -5.71 8.18 -7.73
C ARG A 99 -6.48 8.59 -8.98
N ARG A 100 -6.24 9.79 -9.51
CA ARG A 100 -6.98 10.33 -10.66
C ARG A 100 -6.43 9.86 -12.01
N ASP A 101 -5.17 9.48 -12.00
CA ASP A 101 -4.29 9.29 -13.14
C ASP A 101 -3.79 7.82 -13.24
N ALA A 102 -4.39 6.93 -12.45
CA ALA A 102 -4.10 5.50 -12.46
C ALA A 102 -5.38 4.69 -12.22
N SER A 103 -5.44 3.49 -12.80
CA SER A 103 -6.47 2.49 -12.51
C SER A 103 -5.82 1.25 -11.90
N ALA A 104 -6.53 0.61 -10.97
CA ALA A 104 -6.14 -0.70 -10.49
C ALA A 104 -6.26 -1.73 -11.63
N ILE A 105 -5.42 -2.75 -11.58
CA ILE A 105 -5.37 -3.81 -12.60
C ILE A 105 -5.90 -5.08 -11.97
N ALA A 106 -6.94 -5.69 -12.55
CA ALA A 106 -7.29 -7.07 -12.25
C ALA A 106 -6.33 -7.98 -13.02
N ALA A 107 -5.33 -8.53 -12.33
CA ALA A 107 -4.35 -9.39 -12.96
C ALA A 107 -5.00 -10.70 -13.44
N HIS A 108 -4.44 -11.31 -14.46
CA HIS A 108 -4.89 -12.59 -14.98
C HIS A 108 -3.73 -13.56 -15.08
N ASP A 109 -4.01 -14.81 -15.41
CA ASP A 109 -2.96 -15.81 -15.59
C ASP A 109 -1.94 -15.33 -16.63
N LEU A 110 -0.67 -15.50 -16.29
CA LEU A 110 0.48 -15.04 -17.06
C LEU A 110 0.54 -13.52 -17.29
N PHE A 111 -0.22 -12.72 -16.52
CA PHE A 111 -0.09 -11.27 -16.55
C PHE A 111 1.30 -10.83 -16.10
N TRP A 112 1.88 -9.89 -16.84
CA TRP A 112 3.17 -9.27 -16.52
C TRP A 112 3.04 -7.76 -16.59
N ILE A 113 3.88 -7.06 -15.83
CA ILE A 113 3.92 -5.60 -15.78
C ILE A 113 5.36 -5.13 -15.63
N ASP A 114 5.75 -4.13 -16.42
CA ASP A 114 7.03 -3.46 -16.25
C ASP A 114 6.98 -2.47 -15.09
N ILE A 115 7.97 -2.55 -14.20
CA ILE A 115 8.18 -1.56 -13.15
C ILE A 115 9.41 -0.72 -13.51
N PRO A 116 9.22 0.52 -13.98
CA PRO A 116 10.34 1.37 -14.35
C PRO A 116 11.17 1.73 -13.13
N GLN A 117 12.48 1.88 -13.33
CA GLN A 117 13.35 2.48 -12.33
C GLN A 117 12.87 3.89 -12.01
N ARG A 118 12.85 4.25 -10.73
CA ARG A 118 12.61 5.65 -10.33
C ARG A 118 13.78 6.48 -10.86
N PRO A 119 13.53 7.62 -11.53
CA PRO A 119 14.60 8.55 -11.88
C PRO A 119 15.39 8.88 -10.61
N VAL A 120 16.69 8.58 -10.61
CA VAL A 120 17.59 9.08 -9.57
C VAL A 120 17.73 10.56 -9.87
N GLU A 121 17.09 11.40 -9.06
CA GLU A 121 17.41 12.84 -9.08
C GLU A 121 18.92 12.93 -8.89
N PRO A 122 19.67 13.60 -9.80
CA PRO A 122 21.11 13.72 -9.63
C PRO A 122 21.34 14.32 -8.25
N SER A 123 22.19 13.66 -7.45
CA SER A 123 22.64 14.14 -6.14
C SER A 123 23.42 15.44 -6.34
N GLY A 124 22.69 16.52 -6.57
CA GLY A 124 23.19 17.83 -6.96
C GLY A 124 22.96 18.82 -5.85
N SER A 125 23.59 18.59 -4.70
CA SER A 125 24.08 19.72 -3.91
C SER A 125 25.56 19.83 -4.26
N PRO A 126 26.04 20.94 -4.88
CA PRO A 126 27.46 21.22 -4.84
C PRO A 126 27.85 21.22 -3.36
N GLU A 127 28.79 20.35 -3.03
CA GLU A 127 29.42 20.24 -1.73
C GLU A 127 29.86 21.66 -1.32
N SER A 128 29.07 22.33 -0.48
CA SER A 128 29.47 23.61 0.07
C SER A 128 30.70 23.30 0.92
N ASN A 129 31.86 23.84 0.52
CA ASN A 129 33.08 23.90 1.31
C ASN A 129 32.75 24.27 2.76
N GLN A 130 32.56 23.27 3.62
CA GLN A 130 32.51 23.47 5.06
C GLN A 130 33.95 23.33 5.54
N ALA A 131 34.51 24.46 5.96
CA ALA A 131 35.79 24.49 6.64
C ALA A 131 35.76 23.52 7.85
N PRO A 132 36.88 22.89 8.22
CA PRO A 132 36.90 21.90 9.27
C PRO A 132 36.37 22.49 10.58
N VAL A 133 35.29 21.92 11.10
CA VAL A 133 34.73 22.26 12.41
C VAL A 133 35.73 21.82 13.47
N GLN A 134 36.36 22.78 14.17
CA GLN A 134 37.12 22.47 15.37
C GLN A 134 36.13 22.09 16.48
N VAL A 135 36.18 20.83 16.91
CA VAL A 135 35.42 20.35 18.06
C VAL A 135 36.21 20.71 19.31
N GLU A 136 35.84 21.80 19.97
CA GLU A 136 36.36 22.12 21.30
C GLU A 136 35.64 21.27 22.34
N LEU A 137 36.33 20.27 22.88
CA LEU A 137 35.83 19.36 23.91
C LEU A 137 35.68 20.12 25.24
N TYR A 138 34.47 20.56 25.56
CA TYR A 138 34.16 21.10 26.89
C TYR A 138 34.01 19.97 27.92
N VAL A 139 35.09 19.67 28.64
CA VAL A 139 35.07 18.77 29.80
C VAL A 139 34.74 19.58 31.05
N LYS A 140 33.59 19.31 31.69
CA LYS A 140 33.26 19.88 33.00
C LYS A 140 34.09 19.20 34.11
N PRO A 141 34.81 19.94 34.96
CA PRO A 141 35.49 19.35 36.12
C PRO A 141 34.48 19.15 37.26
N THR A 142 34.19 17.90 37.61
CA THR A 142 33.54 17.57 38.88
C THR A 142 34.60 17.52 39.99
N PHE A 143 34.68 18.59 40.78
CA PHE A 143 35.38 18.57 42.07
C PHE A 143 34.48 17.87 43.11
N GLY A 144 34.93 16.73 43.62
CA GLY A 144 34.34 16.04 44.76
C GLY A 144 35.45 15.55 45.67
N THR A 145 35.71 16.29 46.73
CA THR A 145 36.77 16.05 47.71
C THR A 145 36.40 14.87 48.61
N THR A 146 37.38 13.99 48.82
CA THR A 146 37.34 12.82 49.72
C THR A 146 37.10 13.22 51.17
N HIS A 147 36.24 12.49 51.89
CA HIS A 147 36.41 12.30 53.33
C HIS A 147 36.04 10.87 53.73
N TRP A 148 37.07 10.15 54.21
CA TRP A 148 36.96 8.90 54.93
C TRP A 148 36.35 9.15 56.31
N ASN A 149 35.44 8.28 56.75
CA ASN A 149 35.22 8.04 58.17
C ASN A 149 34.87 6.56 58.39
N GLN A 150 35.82 5.86 58.98
CA GLN A 150 35.71 4.50 59.49
C GLN A 150 35.53 4.66 61.01
N THR A 151 34.37 4.26 61.54
CA THR A 151 34.16 4.15 62.99
C THR A 151 33.62 2.77 63.31
N ASN A 152 34.33 2.13 64.25
CA ASN A 152 34.15 0.81 64.83
C ASN A 152 32.70 0.45 65.18
N ARG A 153 32.29 -0.77 64.82
CA ARG A 153 31.94 -1.86 65.75
C ARG A 153 31.94 -3.20 65.01
#